data_AF-A0A939T5F1-F1
#
_entry.id   AF-A0A939T5F1-F1
#
_cell.length_a   1.000
_cell.length_b   1.000
_cell.length_c   1.000
_cell.angle_alpha   90.00
_cell.angle_beta   90.00
_cell.angle_gamma   90.00
#
_symmetry.space_group_name_H-M   'P 1'
#
loop_
_entity.id
_entity.type
_entity.pdbx_description
1 polymer ?
#
loop_
_entity_poly.entity_id
_entity_poly.type
_entity_poly.pdbx_seq_one_letter_code
_entity_poly.pdbx_strand_id
1 'polypeptide(L)'
;MVGLAALAAGCSSGADATPKITVTARAGVAPLPPEQGAYFGAWVPPSDTDPAAKASKTPKPSGSGSPSASSSSSSSPSESPTPDKDATKPGMASLTGFERAMGRQLDIAQSYSGWKSDFPKDTDTALLSGKRYLLLTWAGADTREITRGKDDDLIRARARAIKATGKPIFLRWQRDMDKESLQTSRVHSPADFIAAWKHLRAIFKKEKVDNVAWVWCPTANGFGSRDAAAFYPGDDQVDWICVDAQPGGDYEYRDLSETVKLFMEWAKGRHKPIMIAELGVPQSYGDRRAEWLRKAAQTLQAPQVKAVVYFDSDEQAEEPRDKRRKYSVTGDKQAMSALREFATTPYFNPRNLPVTSGE
;
A
#
# COMPACT_ATOMS: atom_id res chain seq x y z
N MET A 1 -30.20 -53.88 27.33
CA MET A 1 -29.32 -53.01 26.52
C MET A 1 -30.09 -52.56 25.29
N VAL A 2 -30.72 -51.38 25.34
CA VAL A 2 -31.20 -50.67 24.15
C VAL A 2 -30.82 -49.22 24.39
N GLY A 3 -29.78 -48.76 23.68
CA GLY A 3 -29.19 -47.44 23.84
C GLY A 3 -29.90 -46.41 22.97
N LEU A 4 -30.20 -45.27 23.59
CA LEU A 4 -30.73 -44.03 23.03
C LEU A 4 -30.05 -43.61 21.72
N ALA A 5 -30.86 -43.23 20.72
CA ALA A 5 -30.44 -42.43 19.59
C ALA A 5 -30.35 -40.96 20.02
N ALA A 6 -29.17 -40.36 19.89
CA ALA A 6 -28.97 -38.91 19.92
C ALA A 6 -28.56 -38.46 18.52
N LEU A 7 -29.43 -37.65 17.89
CA LEU A 7 -29.14 -36.88 16.69
C LEU A 7 -28.10 -35.81 17.03
N ALA A 8 -26.94 -35.85 16.37
CA ALA A 8 -26.03 -34.72 16.27
C ALA A 8 -26.06 -34.23 14.82
N ALA A 9 -26.66 -33.07 14.60
CA ALA A 9 -26.58 -32.33 13.36
C ALA A 9 -25.14 -31.78 13.21
N GLY A 10 -24.37 -32.35 12.28
CA GLY A 10 -23.07 -31.84 11.89
C GLY A 10 -23.20 -30.95 10.66
N CYS A 11 -23.29 -29.63 10.86
CA CYS A 11 -22.96 -28.66 9.81
C CYS A 11 -21.45 -28.72 9.58
N SER A 12 -21.01 -29.36 8.49
CA SER A 12 -19.63 -29.29 8.02
C SER A 12 -19.51 -28.17 6.99
N SER A 13 -18.89 -27.08 7.43
CA SER A 13 -18.38 -25.96 6.63
C SER A 13 -17.63 -26.42 5.38
N GLY A 14 -18.00 -25.89 4.22
CA GLY A 14 -17.15 -25.88 3.03
C GLY A 14 -15.98 -24.93 3.28
N ALA A 15 -14.90 -25.43 3.84
CA ALA A 15 -13.63 -24.72 3.85
C ALA A 15 -13.09 -24.75 2.41
N ASP A 16 -13.24 -23.65 1.68
CA ASP A 16 -12.58 -23.49 0.38
C ASP A 16 -11.08 -23.79 0.56
N ALA A 17 -10.57 -24.72 -0.25
CA ALA A 17 -9.16 -25.11 -0.21
C ALA A 17 -8.26 -23.87 -0.34
N THR A 18 -7.17 -23.82 0.43
CA THR A 18 -6.20 -22.72 0.35
C THR A 18 -5.74 -22.58 -1.10
N PRO A 19 -5.91 -21.40 -1.72
CA PRO A 19 -5.61 -21.21 -3.14
C PRO A 19 -4.13 -21.47 -3.38
N LYS A 20 -3.81 -22.23 -4.42
CA LYS A 20 -2.43 -22.38 -4.87
C LYS A 20 -1.94 -21.03 -5.37
N ILE A 21 -1.01 -20.42 -4.65
CA ILE A 21 -0.41 -19.12 -5.01
C ILE A 21 0.94 -19.39 -5.70
N THR A 22 1.22 -18.62 -6.75
CA THR A 22 2.44 -18.70 -7.56
C THR A 22 3.02 -17.31 -7.78
N VAL A 23 4.33 -17.19 -7.67
CA VAL A 23 5.09 -15.96 -7.94
C VAL A 23 6.37 -16.31 -8.70
N THR A 24 6.88 -15.38 -9.50
CA THR A 24 8.18 -15.52 -10.19
C THR A 24 9.34 -15.00 -9.35
N ALA A 25 9.03 -14.19 -8.32
CA ALA A 25 9.96 -13.71 -7.31
C ALA A 25 10.72 -14.86 -6.61
N ARG A 26 12.02 -14.66 -6.36
CA ARG A 26 12.87 -15.66 -5.71
C ARG A 26 12.87 -15.51 -4.19
N ALA A 27 12.73 -16.63 -3.49
CA ALA A 27 12.84 -16.69 -2.03
C ALA A 27 14.17 -16.12 -1.54
N GLY A 28 14.12 -15.33 -0.46
CA GLY A 28 15.29 -14.67 0.12
C GLY A 28 15.88 -13.51 -0.69
N VAL A 29 15.34 -13.21 -1.88
CA VAL A 29 15.83 -12.14 -2.75
C VAL A 29 14.77 -11.05 -2.96
N ALA A 30 13.54 -11.43 -3.26
CA ALA A 30 12.40 -10.54 -3.43
C ALA A 30 11.28 -10.88 -2.43
N PRO A 31 10.34 -9.95 -2.16
CA PRO A 31 9.24 -10.22 -1.24
C PRO A 31 8.35 -11.35 -1.77
N LEU A 32 8.07 -12.34 -0.91
CA LEU A 32 7.15 -13.45 -1.18
C LEU A 32 5.89 -13.31 -0.35
N PRO A 33 4.75 -13.87 -0.78
CA PRO A 33 3.58 -13.96 0.08
C PRO A 33 3.91 -14.78 1.33
N PRO A 34 3.41 -14.40 2.52
CA PRO A 34 3.60 -15.21 3.71
C PRO A 34 2.77 -16.51 3.57
N GLU A 35 3.29 -17.59 4.15
CA GLU A 35 2.63 -18.90 4.13
C GLU A 35 1.22 -18.81 4.71
N GLN A 36 1.08 -18.10 5.82
CA GLN A 36 -0.20 -17.82 6.49
C GLN A 36 -0.40 -16.31 6.63
N GLY A 37 -1.66 -15.89 6.60
CA GLY A 37 -2.02 -14.49 6.80
C GLY A 37 -1.59 -13.56 5.65
N ALA A 38 -1.47 -12.28 5.99
CA ALA A 38 -1.13 -11.18 5.11
C ALA A 38 -0.24 -10.16 5.82
N TYR A 39 0.73 -9.58 5.11
CA TYR A 39 1.48 -8.45 5.64
C TYR A 39 0.58 -7.24 5.90
N PHE A 40 0.86 -6.49 6.96
CA PHE A 40 0.21 -5.21 7.20
C PHE A 40 1.19 -4.04 7.02
N GLY A 41 0.81 -3.07 6.21
CA GLY A 41 1.60 -1.90 5.91
C GLY A 41 0.82 -0.61 5.96
N ALA A 42 1.53 0.49 5.73
CA ALA A 42 0.90 1.79 5.52
C ALA A 42 1.73 2.72 4.62
N TRP A 43 1.04 3.68 4.01
CA TRP A 43 1.59 4.97 3.64
C TRP A 43 1.34 5.95 4.79
N VAL A 44 2.42 6.55 5.28
CA VAL A 44 2.37 7.65 6.26
C VAL A 44 3.27 8.76 5.71
N PRO A 45 2.73 9.93 5.34
CA PRO A 45 3.53 10.99 4.76
C PRO A 45 4.54 11.54 5.81
N PRO A 46 5.78 11.84 5.40
CA PRO A 46 6.72 12.58 6.26
C PRO A 46 6.11 13.91 6.71
N SER A 47 6.43 14.37 7.92
CA SER A 47 5.91 15.65 8.42
C SER A 47 6.45 16.83 7.61
N ASP A 48 5.67 17.90 7.46
CA ASP A 48 6.10 19.15 6.79
C ASP A 48 7.29 19.84 7.49
N THR A 49 7.57 19.46 8.75
CA THR A 49 8.72 19.89 9.55
C THR A 49 9.99 19.08 9.26
N ASP A 50 9.89 17.99 8.50
CA ASP A 50 11.02 17.17 8.10
C ASP A 50 11.78 17.84 6.93
N PRO A 51 13.10 18.06 7.03
CA PRO A 51 13.90 18.59 5.92
C PRO A 51 13.72 17.82 4.60
N ALA A 52 13.42 16.51 4.66
CA ALA A 52 13.22 15.66 3.48
C ALA A 52 11.88 15.93 2.74
N ALA A 53 10.86 16.46 3.42
CA ALA A 53 9.56 16.80 2.82
C ALA A 53 9.64 18.01 1.88
N LYS A 54 10.63 18.91 2.10
CA LYS A 54 10.81 20.14 1.29
C LYS A 54 11.31 19.88 -0.13
N ALA A 55 11.95 18.74 -0.40
CA ALA A 55 12.51 18.42 -1.72
C ALA A 55 11.49 17.83 -2.71
N SER A 56 10.28 17.45 -2.27
CA SER A 56 9.28 16.76 -3.10
C SER A 56 8.18 17.68 -3.66
N LYS A 57 8.13 18.96 -3.29
CA LYS A 57 7.08 19.89 -3.74
C LYS A 57 7.58 20.73 -4.92
N THR A 58 7.13 20.43 -6.14
CA THR A 58 7.18 21.41 -7.24
C THR A 58 6.00 22.37 -7.07
N PRO A 59 6.20 23.70 -7.01
CA PRO A 59 5.16 24.64 -6.60
C PRO A 59 4.26 25.09 -7.76
N LYS A 60 3.01 25.49 -7.45
CA LYS A 60 2.17 26.39 -8.25
C LYS A 60 1.88 27.65 -7.40
N PRO A 61 1.84 28.88 -7.97
CA PRO A 61 2.36 30.06 -7.27
C PRO A 61 1.36 30.83 -6.39
N SER A 62 1.96 31.38 -5.33
CA SER A 62 1.76 32.65 -4.59
C SER A 62 0.40 33.05 -3.99
N GLY A 63 0.46 33.28 -2.68
CA GLY A 63 -0.31 34.28 -1.93
C GLY A 63 0.39 34.58 -0.60
N SER A 64 0.79 35.84 -0.41
CA SER A 64 1.70 36.39 0.62
C SER A 64 1.15 36.43 2.06
N GLY A 65 2.04 36.34 3.06
CA GLY A 65 1.82 36.81 4.44
C GLY A 65 2.80 36.24 5.48
N SER A 66 3.63 37.09 6.09
CA SER A 66 4.69 36.81 7.09
C SER A 66 4.27 37.31 8.51
N PRO A 67 5.07 37.26 9.59
CA PRO A 67 5.25 36.11 10.51
C PRO A 67 5.03 36.41 12.02
N SER A 68 5.27 35.36 12.84
CA SER A 68 5.73 35.35 14.26
C SER A 68 4.72 35.40 15.41
N ALA A 69 4.79 34.37 16.29
CA ALA A 69 5.03 34.55 17.74
C ALA A 69 5.44 33.21 18.40
N SER A 70 6.49 33.30 19.21
CA SER A 70 7.05 32.28 20.10
C SER A 70 6.25 32.10 21.38
N SER A 71 6.21 30.88 21.95
CA SER A 71 6.13 30.71 23.41
C SER A 71 6.72 29.37 23.84
N SER A 72 7.31 29.38 25.03
CA SER A 72 8.18 28.37 25.63
C SER A 72 7.50 27.61 26.77
N SER A 73 7.85 26.32 26.86
CA SER A 73 8.01 25.44 28.03
C SER A 73 6.84 25.17 29.00
N SER A 74 6.56 23.89 29.24
CA SER A 74 6.91 23.24 30.51
C SER A 74 6.93 21.71 30.37
N SER A 75 7.88 21.08 31.05
CA SER A 75 8.16 19.65 31.06
C SER A 75 7.71 19.02 32.37
N SER A 76 7.20 17.79 32.31
CA SER A 76 7.15 16.86 33.45
C SER A 76 7.54 15.45 32.95
N PRO A 77 8.34 14.68 33.72
CA PRO A 77 8.91 13.44 33.25
C PRO A 77 7.91 12.31 33.47
N SER A 78 7.46 11.68 32.38
CA SER A 78 6.92 10.32 32.42
C SER A 78 7.97 9.44 31.74
N GLU A 79 8.27 8.29 32.34
CA GLU A 79 9.27 7.32 31.85
C GLU A 79 9.09 7.05 30.36
N SER A 80 10.00 7.58 29.55
CA SER A 80 9.97 7.40 28.11
C SER A 80 10.35 5.96 27.76
N PRO A 81 9.57 5.25 26.94
CA PRO A 81 10.09 4.06 26.28
C PRO A 81 11.35 4.46 25.49
N THR A 82 12.37 3.61 25.53
CA THR A 82 13.64 3.84 24.82
C THR A 82 13.39 4.36 23.40
N PRO A 83 14.01 5.46 22.95
CA PRO A 83 13.74 6.03 21.64
C PRO A 83 13.91 4.98 20.55
N ASP A 84 12.89 4.81 19.70
CA ASP A 84 13.02 4.01 18.49
C ASP A 84 14.19 4.58 17.68
N LYS A 85 15.25 3.78 17.48
CA LYS A 85 16.46 4.19 16.77
C LYS A 85 16.16 4.61 15.32
N ASP A 86 15.01 4.21 14.78
CA ASP A 86 14.55 4.64 13.46
C ASP A 86 13.93 6.05 13.48
N ALA A 87 13.40 6.54 14.61
CA ALA A 87 12.67 7.81 14.67
C ALA A 87 13.54 9.04 14.38
N THR A 88 14.85 8.96 14.64
CA THR A 88 15.82 10.02 14.34
C THR A 88 16.30 10.01 12.89
N LYS A 89 15.91 9.01 12.08
CA LYS A 89 16.29 8.93 10.67
C LYS A 89 15.41 9.87 9.82
N PRO A 90 15.95 10.49 8.76
CA PRO A 90 15.17 11.40 7.90
C PRO A 90 13.92 10.74 7.32
N GLY A 91 12.77 11.40 7.45
CA GLY A 91 11.46 10.96 6.96
C GLY A 91 10.77 9.88 7.79
N MET A 92 11.39 9.40 8.88
CA MET A 92 10.88 8.26 9.67
C MET A 92 10.05 8.65 10.90
N ALA A 93 10.06 9.92 11.30
CA ALA A 93 9.38 10.37 12.52
C ALA A 93 7.86 10.12 12.47
N SER A 94 7.20 10.49 11.36
CA SER A 94 5.76 10.24 11.19
C SER A 94 5.43 8.74 11.21
N LEU A 95 6.21 7.93 10.48
CA LEU A 95 5.99 6.49 10.38
C LEU A 95 6.16 5.78 11.74
N THR A 96 7.24 6.07 12.45
CA THR A 96 7.52 5.49 13.77
C THR A 96 6.53 6.00 14.83
N GLY A 97 6.08 7.25 14.74
CA GLY A 97 4.98 7.77 15.55
C GLY A 97 3.67 7.01 15.32
N PHE A 98 3.31 6.78 14.05
CA PHE A 98 2.15 5.99 13.68
C PHE A 98 2.24 4.53 14.16
N GLU A 99 3.41 3.90 14.05
CA GLU A 99 3.65 2.54 14.57
C GLU A 99 3.55 2.46 16.09
N ARG A 100 3.98 3.49 16.83
CA ARG A 100 3.79 3.57 18.29
C ARG A 100 2.33 3.71 18.67
N ALA A 101 1.57 4.57 17.98
CA ALA A 101 0.13 4.72 18.21
C ALA A 101 -0.63 3.41 17.90
N MET A 102 -0.27 2.73 16.81
CA MET A 102 -0.81 1.41 16.47
C MET A 102 -0.32 0.31 17.43
N GLY A 103 0.87 0.50 18.02
CA GLY A 103 1.57 -0.42 18.91
C GLY A 103 2.11 -1.69 18.23
N ARG A 104 2.52 -1.56 16.97
CA ARG A 104 3.36 -2.54 16.27
C ARG A 104 4.12 -1.89 15.13
N GLN A 105 5.28 -2.45 14.81
CA GLN A 105 5.99 -2.11 13.56
C GLN A 105 5.20 -2.67 12.35
N LEU A 106 5.23 -1.94 11.23
CA LEU A 106 4.65 -2.35 9.96
C LEU A 106 5.52 -3.39 9.26
N ASP A 107 4.90 -4.31 8.53
CA ASP A 107 5.61 -5.21 7.62
C ASP A 107 6.04 -4.48 6.34
N ILE A 108 5.19 -3.57 5.84
CA ILE A 108 5.39 -2.83 4.59
C ILE A 108 5.27 -1.33 4.86
N ALA A 109 6.26 -0.56 4.39
CA ALA A 109 6.16 0.88 4.29
C ALA A 109 6.10 1.28 2.82
N GLN A 110 5.13 2.10 2.47
CA GLN A 110 4.99 2.60 1.10
C GLN A 110 5.81 3.86 0.89
N SER A 111 6.31 4.05 -0.34
CA SER A 111 6.98 5.27 -0.80
C SER A 111 6.54 5.61 -2.21
N TYR A 112 6.36 6.90 -2.50
CA TYR A 112 6.03 7.39 -3.83
C TYR A 112 7.24 8.09 -4.47
N SER A 113 7.55 7.68 -5.70
CA SER A 113 8.63 8.21 -6.51
C SER A 113 8.10 8.55 -7.90
N GLY A 114 8.32 9.78 -8.35
CA GLY A 114 8.01 10.19 -9.72
C GLY A 114 9.04 9.61 -10.71
N TRP A 115 8.65 9.52 -11.98
CA TRP A 115 9.43 8.90 -13.04
C TRP A 115 10.92 9.26 -13.03
N LYS A 116 11.21 10.57 -12.97
CA LYS A 116 12.57 11.14 -13.01
C LYS A 116 13.17 11.45 -11.63
N SER A 117 12.48 11.15 -10.53
CA SER A 117 13.01 11.45 -9.19
C SER A 117 14.16 10.53 -8.82
N ASP A 118 15.13 10.99 -8.05
CA ASP A 118 16.23 10.13 -7.62
C ASP A 118 15.75 8.99 -6.73
N PHE A 119 16.50 7.88 -6.73
CA PHE A 119 16.29 6.76 -5.82
C PHE A 119 17.60 6.04 -5.51
N PRO A 120 17.80 5.59 -4.25
CA PRO A 120 16.90 5.81 -3.12
C PRO A 120 16.94 7.25 -2.60
N LYS A 121 15.81 7.77 -2.11
CA LYS A 121 15.80 8.98 -1.27
C LYS A 121 16.28 8.63 0.14
N ASP A 122 16.52 9.63 0.99
CA ASP A 122 16.93 9.40 2.38
C ASP A 122 15.91 8.53 3.14
N THR A 123 14.62 8.79 2.95
CA THR A 123 13.55 8.00 3.55
C THR A 123 13.51 6.57 3.02
N ASP A 124 13.73 6.36 1.71
CA ASP A 124 13.83 5.00 1.15
C ASP A 124 15.02 4.26 1.76
N THR A 125 16.17 4.93 1.90
CA THR A 125 17.37 4.37 2.53
C THR A 125 17.12 4.02 4.00
N ALA A 126 16.44 4.90 4.74
CA ALA A 126 16.08 4.65 6.13
C ALA A 126 15.14 3.45 6.26
N LEU A 127 14.11 3.34 5.42
CA LEU A 127 13.19 2.21 5.36
C LEU A 127 13.94 0.89 5.08
N LEU A 128 14.79 0.89 4.06
CA LEU A 128 15.56 -0.28 3.60
C LEU A 128 16.63 -0.72 4.60
N SER A 129 17.06 0.16 5.51
CA SER A 129 17.96 -0.19 6.63
C SER A 129 17.26 -0.97 7.74
N GLY A 130 15.92 -0.87 7.84
CA GLY A 130 15.10 -1.52 8.85
C GLY A 130 14.65 -2.93 8.48
N LYS A 131 13.62 -3.42 9.18
CA LYS A 131 13.01 -4.75 8.97
C LYS A 131 11.76 -4.72 8.08
N ARG A 132 11.40 -3.55 7.56
CA ARG A 132 10.21 -3.30 6.74
C ARG A 132 10.52 -3.65 5.28
N TYR A 133 9.54 -4.17 4.55
CA TYR A 133 9.59 -4.16 3.09
C TYR A 133 9.23 -2.76 2.58
N LEU A 134 9.89 -2.35 1.49
CA LEU A 134 9.52 -1.13 0.77
C LEU A 134 8.51 -1.48 -0.32
N LEU A 135 7.34 -0.83 -0.31
CA LEU A 135 6.46 -0.74 -1.48
C LEU A 135 6.80 0.54 -2.24
N LEU A 136 7.65 0.41 -3.26
CA LEU A 136 8.05 1.51 -4.13
C LEU A 136 6.99 1.70 -5.22
N THR A 137 6.17 2.74 -5.06
CA THR A 137 5.25 3.20 -6.10
C THR A 137 5.97 4.16 -7.03
N TRP A 138 6.30 3.70 -8.23
CA TRP A 138 7.04 4.47 -9.23
C TRP A 138 6.08 4.95 -10.34
N ALA A 139 5.74 6.24 -10.30
CA ALA A 139 4.68 6.79 -11.14
C ALA A 139 5.21 7.53 -12.36
N GLY A 140 4.63 7.23 -13.52
CA GLY A 140 4.76 8.04 -14.73
C GLY A 140 5.38 7.36 -15.94
N ALA A 141 5.75 8.30 -16.83
CA ALA A 141 6.03 8.24 -18.26
C ALA A 141 4.89 7.89 -19.19
N ASP A 142 5.05 8.37 -20.42
CA ASP A 142 4.21 8.03 -21.56
C ASP A 142 4.54 6.60 -22.01
N THR A 143 3.53 5.74 -22.05
CA THR A 143 3.68 4.30 -22.36
C THR A 143 4.24 4.07 -23.77
N ARG A 144 3.92 4.96 -24.72
CA ARG A 144 4.41 4.87 -26.09
C ARG A 144 5.87 5.31 -26.19
N GLU A 145 6.28 6.32 -25.42
CA GLU A 145 7.70 6.73 -25.33
C GLU A 145 8.57 5.66 -24.66
N ILE A 146 8.06 5.03 -23.60
CA ILE A 146 8.73 3.87 -22.99
C ILE A 146 8.94 2.78 -24.04
N THR A 147 7.90 2.42 -24.78
CA THR A 147 7.96 1.35 -25.78
C THR A 147 8.89 1.69 -26.94
N ARG A 148 9.03 2.97 -27.31
CA ARG A 148 10.02 3.46 -28.28
C ARG A 148 11.46 3.46 -27.76
N GLY A 149 11.66 3.16 -26.47
CA GLY A 149 12.97 3.13 -25.83
C GLY A 149 13.55 4.49 -25.46
N LYS A 150 12.75 5.57 -25.50
CA LYS A 150 13.22 6.93 -25.21
C LYS A 150 13.73 7.08 -23.77
N ASP A 151 13.15 6.34 -22.85
CA ASP A 151 13.49 6.38 -21.42
C ASP A 151 14.37 5.19 -20.98
N ASP A 152 14.94 4.41 -21.91
CA ASP A 152 15.70 3.20 -21.59
C ASP A 152 16.83 3.44 -20.60
N ASP A 153 17.61 4.50 -20.78
CA ASP A 153 18.75 4.81 -19.90
C ASP A 153 18.29 5.18 -18.48
N LEU A 154 17.17 5.89 -18.37
CA LEU A 154 16.53 6.20 -17.09
C LEU A 154 16.04 4.92 -16.42
N ILE A 155 15.38 4.02 -17.17
CA ILE A 155 14.90 2.74 -16.64
C ILE A 155 16.06 1.87 -16.19
N ARG A 156 17.16 1.82 -16.96
CA ARG A 156 18.39 1.10 -16.59
C ARG A 156 19.03 1.68 -15.33
N ALA A 157 19.12 3.00 -15.22
CA ALA A 157 19.63 3.66 -14.02
C ALA A 157 18.79 3.33 -12.79
N ARG A 158 17.46 3.40 -12.90
CA ARG A 158 16.52 2.97 -11.84
C ARG A 158 16.72 1.51 -11.45
N ALA A 159 16.78 0.62 -12.44
CA ALA A 159 16.94 -0.81 -12.25
C ALA A 159 18.23 -1.12 -11.48
N ARG A 160 19.36 -0.49 -11.87
CA ARG A 160 20.63 -0.62 -11.16
C ARG A 160 20.58 -0.06 -9.75
N ALA A 161 19.94 1.09 -9.52
CA ALA A 161 19.78 1.66 -8.19
C ALA A 161 18.96 0.74 -7.27
N ILE A 162 17.85 0.20 -7.76
CA ILE A 162 17.03 -0.80 -7.04
C ILE A 162 17.86 -2.04 -6.71
N LYS A 163 18.61 -2.58 -7.67
CA LYS A 163 19.49 -3.74 -7.47
C LYS A 163 20.55 -3.48 -6.41
N ALA A 164 21.18 -2.30 -6.44
CA ALA A 164 22.25 -1.92 -5.52
C ALA A 164 21.79 -1.83 -4.06
N THR A 165 20.49 -1.67 -3.80
CA THR A 165 19.97 -1.76 -2.42
C THR A 165 20.23 -3.12 -1.78
N GLY A 166 20.25 -4.20 -2.58
CA GLY A 166 20.34 -5.58 -2.09
C GLY A 166 19.19 -6.00 -1.18
N LYS A 167 18.09 -5.22 -1.14
CA LYS A 167 16.93 -5.47 -0.28
C LYS A 167 15.72 -5.92 -1.10
N PRO A 168 14.84 -6.77 -0.54
CA PRO A 168 13.57 -7.11 -1.18
C PRO A 168 12.62 -5.91 -1.27
N ILE A 169 12.13 -5.59 -2.47
CA ILE A 169 11.24 -4.45 -2.74
C ILE A 169 9.99 -4.91 -3.50
N PHE A 170 8.83 -4.40 -3.12
CA PHE A 170 7.64 -4.45 -3.97
C PHE A 170 7.70 -3.28 -4.94
N LEU A 171 7.72 -3.54 -6.25
CA LEU A 171 7.75 -2.49 -7.27
C LEU A 171 6.38 -2.36 -7.92
N ARG A 172 5.74 -1.20 -7.71
CA ARG A 172 4.43 -0.87 -8.25
C ARG A 172 4.55 0.28 -9.23
N TRP A 173 4.79 -0.05 -10.50
CA TRP A 173 4.88 0.95 -11.56
C TRP A 173 3.49 1.35 -12.07
N GLN A 174 3.28 2.67 -12.20
CA GLN A 174 2.10 3.28 -12.82
C GLN A 174 0.77 2.64 -12.35
N ARG A 175 0.51 2.78 -11.04
CA ARG A 175 -0.79 2.42 -10.44
C ARG A 175 -1.95 3.15 -11.11
N ASP A 176 -3.15 2.63 -10.92
CA ASP A 176 -4.40 3.21 -11.39
C ASP A 176 -4.42 3.52 -12.89
N MET A 177 -3.69 2.72 -13.69
CA MET A 177 -3.57 2.91 -15.13
C MET A 177 -4.92 2.94 -15.85
N ASP A 178 -5.96 2.35 -15.24
CA ASP A 178 -7.33 2.36 -15.72
C ASP A 178 -8.03 3.72 -15.60
N LYS A 179 -7.51 4.69 -14.82
CA LYS A 179 -8.12 6.02 -14.70
C LYS A 179 -8.07 6.76 -16.04
N GLU A 180 -9.21 7.33 -16.43
CA GLU A 180 -9.35 8.10 -17.69
C GLU A 180 -8.33 9.24 -17.81
N SER A 181 -8.09 9.97 -16.72
CA SER A 181 -7.08 11.05 -16.72
C SER A 181 -5.66 10.55 -17.03
N LEU A 182 -5.32 9.32 -16.63
CA LEU A 182 -4.05 8.70 -16.95
C LEU A 182 -4.02 8.15 -18.38
N GLN A 183 -5.11 7.56 -18.85
CA GLN A 183 -5.26 7.11 -20.24
C GLN A 183 -5.08 8.29 -21.21
N THR A 184 -5.75 9.41 -20.97
CA THR A 184 -5.65 10.60 -21.83
C THR A 184 -4.28 11.26 -21.79
N SER A 185 -3.59 11.23 -20.63
CA SER A 185 -2.34 11.98 -20.47
C SER A 185 -1.07 11.20 -20.83
N ARG A 186 -1.01 9.89 -20.56
CA ARG A 186 0.25 9.13 -20.70
C ARG A 186 0.13 7.62 -20.82
N VAL A 187 -0.96 7.01 -20.39
CA VAL A 187 -1.15 5.54 -20.44
C VAL A 187 -1.67 5.09 -21.80
N HIS A 188 -2.52 5.92 -22.43
CA HIS A 188 -3.20 5.64 -23.69
C HIS A 188 -4.07 4.38 -23.60
N SER A 189 -3.81 3.35 -24.40
CA SER A 189 -4.63 2.13 -24.44
C SER A 189 -4.11 1.02 -23.50
N PRO A 190 -4.93 -0.01 -23.20
CA PRO A 190 -4.45 -1.20 -22.51
C PRO A 190 -3.27 -1.88 -23.22
N ALA A 191 -3.27 -1.91 -24.56
CA ALA A 191 -2.17 -2.45 -25.35
C ALA A 191 -0.89 -1.63 -25.18
N ASP A 192 -0.98 -0.29 -25.19
CA ASP A 192 0.16 0.60 -24.95
C ASP A 192 0.75 0.37 -23.55
N PHE A 193 -0.10 0.25 -22.52
CA PHE A 193 0.34 -0.04 -21.15
C PHE A 193 1.04 -1.40 -21.04
N ILE A 194 0.45 -2.46 -21.62
CA ILE A 194 1.03 -3.81 -21.57
C ILE A 194 2.38 -3.85 -22.29
N ALA A 195 2.51 -3.17 -23.43
CA ALA A 195 3.79 -3.07 -24.15
C ALA A 195 4.86 -2.37 -23.30
N ALA A 196 4.51 -1.23 -22.69
CA ALA A 196 5.41 -0.50 -21.80
C ALA A 196 5.82 -1.34 -20.56
N TRP A 197 4.86 -2.02 -19.92
CA TRP A 197 5.13 -2.91 -18.79
C TRP A 197 6.15 -4.00 -19.15
N LYS A 198 5.92 -4.69 -20.27
CA LYS A 198 6.81 -5.76 -20.75
C LYS A 198 8.20 -5.21 -21.11
N HIS A 199 8.27 -4.00 -21.65
CA HIS A 199 9.54 -3.32 -21.92
C HIS A 199 10.32 -3.00 -20.64
N LEU A 200 9.67 -2.46 -19.61
CA LEU A 200 10.28 -2.25 -18.28
C LEU A 200 10.80 -3.58 -17.69
N ARG A 201 9.95 -4.61 -17.66
CA ARG A 201 10.31 -5.96 -17.19
C ARG A 201 11.53 -6.51 -17.94
N ALA A 202 11.60 -6.32 -19.25
CA ALA A 202 12.73 -6.78 -20.07
C ALA A 202 14.03 -6.05 -19.72
N ILE A 203 13.99 -4.74 -19.48
CA ILE A 203 15.17 -3.97 -19.04
C ILE A 203 15.64 -4.44 -17.66
N PHE A 204 14.74 -4.57 -16.69
CA PHE A 204 15.08 -5.07 -15.35
C PHE A 204 15.68 -6.48 -15.39
N LYS A 205 15.15 -7.35 -16.25
CA LYS A 205 15.71 -8.69 -16.49
C LYS A 205 17.13 -8.61 -17.08
N LYS A 206 17.39 -7.72 -18.04
CA LYS A 206 18.73 -7.50 -18.64
C LYS A 206 19.73 -6.97 -17.61
N GLU A 207 19.31 -6.05 -16.74
CA GLU A 207 20.12 -5.53 -15.63
C GLU A 207 20.27 -6.53 -14.46
N LYS A 208 19.61 -7.70 -14.55
CA LYS A 208 19.60 -8.77 -13.54
C LYS A 208 19.13 -8.27 -12.18
N VAL A 209 18.01 -7.54 -12.18
CA VAL A 209 17.36 -7.07 -10.95
C VAL A 209 16.41 -8.15 -10.45
N ASP A 210 16.87 -8.91 -9.46
CA ASP A 210 16.13 -10.04 -8.94
C ASP A 210 15.46 -9.77 -7.58
N ASN A 211 15.71 -8.60 -6.99
CA ASN A 211 15.23 -8.21 -5.66
C ASN A 211 13.91 -7.44 -5.66
N VAL A 212 13.16 -7.52 -6.76
CA VAL A 212 11.83 -6.92 -6.89
C VAL A 212 10.74 -7.97 -7.13
N ALA A 213 9.63 -7.81 -6.42
CA ALA A 213 8.35 -8.42 -6.76
C ALA A 213 7.50 -7.39 -7.51
N TRP A 214 7.01 -7.74 -8.69
CA TRP A 214 6.24 -6.84 -9.55
C TRP A 214 4.76 -6.81 -9.17
N VAL A 215 4.26 -5.62 -8.86
CA VAL A 215 2.90 -5.38 -8.37
C VAL A 215 2.09 -4.63 -9.42
N TRP A 216 1.11 -5.30 -10.03
CA TRP A 216 0.17 -4.68 -10.97
C TRP A 216 -1.08 -4.23 -10.23
N CYS A 217 -1.35 -2.92 -10.21
CA CYS A 217 -2.35 -2.33 -9.31
C CYS A 217 -3.26 -1.30 -10.00
N PRO A 218 -4.38 -1.73 -10.60
CA PRO A 218 -5.49 -0.84 -10.97
C PRO A 218 -6.27 -0.33 -9.76
N THR A 219 -7.24 0.54 -10.01
CA THR A 219 -8.28 0.85 -9.03
C THR A 219 -9.29 -0.31 -8.90
N ALA A 220 -9.87 -0.49 -7.70
CA ALA A 220 -10.91 -1.50 -7.49
C ALA A 220 -12.17 -1.22 -8.31
N ASN A 221 -12.61 0.04 -8.40
CA ASN A 221 -13.82 0.40 -9.17
C ASN A 221 -13.63 0.30 -10.69
N GLY A 222 -12.39 0.33 -11.19
CA GLY A 222 -12.08 0.16 -12.60
C GLY A 222 -12.53 -1.18 -13.19
N PHE A 223 -12.69 -2.22 -12.36
CA PHE A 223 -13.23 -3.53 -12.79
C PHE A 223 -14.71 -3.48 -13.18
N GLY A 224 -15.47 -2.49 -12.70
CA GLY A 224 -16.88 -2.32 -13.04
C GLY A 224 -17.14 -1.26 -14.12
N SER A 225 -16.24 -0.28 -14.29
CA SER A 225 -16.54 0.92 -15.08
C SER A 225 -15.49 1.33 -16.11
N ARG A 226 -14.25 0.80 -16.03
CA ARG A 226 -13.12 1.27 -16.86
C ARG A 226 -12.29 0.15 -17.48
N ASP A 227 -12.84 -1.05 -17.51
CA ASP A 227 -12.19 -2.25 -18.06
C ASP A 227 -10.76 -2.45 -17.53
N ALA A 228 -10.57 -2.29 -16.21
CA ALA A 228 -9.26 -2.41 -15.57
C ALA A 228 -8.59 -3.77 -15.87
N ALA A 229 -9.38 -4.82 -16.07
CA ALA A 229 -8.89 -6.15 -16.42
C ALA A 229 -8.11 -6.18 -17.75
N ALA A 230 -8.46 -5.34 -18.73
CA ALA A 230 -7.78 -5.28 -20.02
C ALA A 230 -6.33 -4.79 -19.91
N PHE A 231 -5.95 -4.10 -18.82
CA PHE A 231 -4.58 -3.63 -18.58
C PHE A 231 -3.66 -4.71 -17.98
N TYR A 232 -4.15 -5.93 -17.74
CA TYR A 232 -3.38 -6.99 -17.12
C TYR A 232 -2.30 -7.55 -18.07
N PRO A 233 -0.99 -7.46 -17.73
CA PRO A 233 0.09 -7.80 -18.68
C PRO A 233 0.36 -9.31 -18.81
N GLY A 234 -0.24 -10.13 -17.96
CA GLY A 234 -0.11 -11.59 -17.95
C GLY A 234 0.55 -12.15 -16.68
N ASP A 235 0.25 -13.41 -16.36
CA ASP A 235 0.73 -14.11 -15.16
C ASP A 235 2.26 -14.23 -15.10
N ASP A 236 2.95 -14.27 -16.24
CA ASP A 236 4.41 -14.33 -16.35
C ASP A 236 5.09 -12.97 -16.11
N GLN A 237 4.30 -11.89 -16.11
CA GLN A 237 4.77 -10.51 -15.95
C GLN A 237 4.52 -9.94 -14.55
N VAL A 238 3.69 -10.60 -13.74
CA VAL A 238 3.20 -10.09 -12.45
C VAL A 238 3.46 -11.08 -11.33
N ASP A 239 4.04 -10.59 -10.23
CA ASP A 239 4.19 -11.37 -9.00
C ASP A 239 2.99 -11.18 -8.07
N TRP A 240 2.43 -9.97 -8.00
CA TRP A 240 1.29 -9.63 -7.15
C TRP A 240 0.21 -8.89 -7.94
N ILE A 241 -1.03 -9.39 -7.88
CA ILE A 241 -2.19 -8.62 -8.33
C ILE A 241 -2.65 -7.72 -7.20
N CYS A 242 -3.08 -6.51 -7.53
CA CYS A 242 -3.31 -5.47 -6.54
C CYS A 242 -4.49 -4.60 -6.89
N VAL A 243 -5.09 -3.96 -5.88
CA VAL A 243 -6.02 -2.86 -6.08
C VAL A 243 -5.79 -1.72 -5.09
N ASP A 244 -6.04 -0.50 -5.58
CA ASP A 244 -6.34 0.66 -4.75
C ASP A 244 -7.86 0.70 -4.50
N ALA A 245 -8.27 0.50 -3.25
CA ALA A 245 -9.64 0.27 -2.80
C ALA A 245 -10.16 1.47 -2.00
N GLN A 246 -10.60 2.49 -2.73
CA GLN A 246 -11.25 3.65 -2.14
C GLN A 246 -12.76 3.38 -2.00
N PRO A 247 -13.37 3.55 -0.81
CA PRO A 247 -14.76 3.19 -0.57
C PRO A 247 -15.79 4.01 -1.36
N GLY A 248 -15.37 5.09 -2.01
CA GLY A 248 -16.23 5.92 -2.85
C GLY A 248 -15.75 7.36 -2.85
N GLY A 249 -16.21 8.13 -3.83
CA GLY A 249 -16.00 9.58 -3.90
C GLY A 249 -17.19 10.38 -3.39
N ASP A 250 -18.21 9.74 -2.82
CA ASP A 250 -19.42 10.36 -2.28
C ASP A 250 -19.38 10.39 -0.74
N TYR A 251 -20.42 10.94 -0.11
CA TYR A 251 -20.60 10.94 1.34
C TYR A 251 -21.31 9.67 1.83
N GLU A 252 -21.67 8.76 0.93
CA GLU A 252 -22.40 7.55 1.27
C GLU A 252 -21.49 6.50 1.89
N TYR A 253 -22.02 5.79 2.88
CA TYR A 253 -21.30 4.71 3.53
C TYR A 253 -21.28 3.48 2.62
N ARG A 254 -20.10 2.94 2.37
CA ARG A 254 -19.91 1.71 1.60
C ARG A 254 -18.89 0.81 2.26
N ASP A 255 -19.25 -0.45 2.46
CA ASP A 255 -18.33 -1.44 3.00
C ASP A 255 -17.18 -1.74 2.02
N LEU A 256 -16.01 -2.11 2.55
CA LEU A 256 -14.88 -2.50 1.72
C LEU A 256 -15.22 -3.70 0.83
N SER A 257 -16.02 -4.65 1.33
CA SER A 257 -16.45 -5.85 0.61
C SER A 257 -17.13 -5.51 -0.73
N GLU A 258 -17.98 -4.48 -0.74
CA GLU A 258 -18.63 -3.99 -1.96
C GLU A 258 -17.63 -3.34 -2.92
N THR A 259 -16.69 -2.57 -2.37
CA THR A 259 -15.67 -1.86 -3.14
C THR A 259 -14.74 -2.81 -3.90
N VAL A 260 -14.31 -3.91 -3.27
CA VAL A 260 -13.37 -4.86 -3.86
C VAL A 260 -14.05 -6.02 -4.59
N LYS A 261 -15.38 -6.13 -4.53
CA LYS A 261 -16.14 -7.31 -4.99
C LYS A 261 -15.74 -7.76 -6.40
N LEU A 262 -15.83 -6.86 -7.38
CA LEU A 262 -15.58 -7.19 -8.79
C LEU A 262 -14.11 -7.59 -9.04
N PHE A 263 -13.18 -6.95 -8.35
CA PHE A 263 -11.78 -7.36 -8.39
C PHE A 263 -11.57 -8.74 -7.80
N MET A 264 -12.15 -9.02 -6.63
CA MET A 264 -12.02 -10.33 -5.98
C MET A 264 -12.64 -11.44 -6.84
N GLU A 265 -13.78 -11.19 -7.49
CA GLU A 265 -14.40 -12.11 -8.45
C GLU A 265 -13.48 -12.39 -9.64
N TRP A 266 -12.88 -11.36 -10.23
CA TRP A 266 -11.87 -11.51 -11.28
C TRP A 266 -10.62 -12.26 -10.80
N ALA A 267 -10.18 -12.02 -9.56
CA ALA A 267 -8.96 -12.60 -9.00
C ALA A 267 -9.08 -14.10 -8.66
N LYS A 268 -10.29 -14.62 -8.39
CA LYS A 268 -10.54 -16.04 -8.05
C LYS A 268 -9.96 -17.01 -9.08
N GLY A 269 -9.98 -16.65 -10.36
CA GLY A 269 -9.45 -17.49 -11.45
C GLY A 269 -7.93 -17.46 -11.59
N ARG A 270 -7.21 -16.75 -10.71
CA ARG A 270 -5.77 -16.50 -10.84
C ARG A 270 -5.00 -16.97 -9.61
N HIS A 271 -3.90 -17.66 -9.84
CA HIS A 271 -3.03 -18.20 -8.79
C HIS A 271 -2.01 -17.17 -8.29
N LYS A 272 -2.44 -15.92 -8.06
CA LYS A 272 -1.56 -14.80 -7.65
C LYS A 272 -1.93 -14.30 -6.26
N PRO A 273 -0.95 -13.88 -5.44
CA PRO A 273 -1.25 -13.22 -4.17
C PRO A 273 -1.87 -11.85 -4.43
N ILE A 274 -2.85 -11.50 -3.62
CA ILE A 274 -3.53 -10.20 -3.65
C ILE A 274 -2.87 -9.25 -2.66
N MET A 275 -2.61 -8.03 -3.12
CA MET A 275 -2.26 -6.88 -2.29
C MET A 275 -3.36 -5.82 -2.38
N ILE A 276 -3.92 -5.39 -1.25
CA ILE A 276 -4.70 -4.14 -1.20
C ILE A 276 -3.70 -3.03 -0.87
N ALA A 277 -3.18 -2.33 -1.89
CA ALA A 277 -2.05 -1.42 -1.69
C ALA A 277 -2.47 -0.02 -1.22
N GLU A 278 -3.73 0.35 -1.40
CA GLU A 278 -4.29 1.54 -0.77
C GLU A 278 -5.72 1.23 -0.32
N LEU A 279 -5.97 1.32 0.97
CA LEU A 279 -7.30 1.47 1.53
C LEU A 279 -7.28 2.53 2.62
N GLY A 280 -8.36 3.29 2.75
CA GLY A 280 -8.49 4.34 3.74
C GLY A 280 -9.94 4.56 4.07
N VAL A 281 -10.25 4.76 5.36
CA VAL A 281 -11.60 5.09 5.78
C VAL A 281 -11.80 6.61 5.71
N PRO A 282 -12.80 7.14 4.98
CA PRO A 282 -13.03 8.58 4.86
C PRO A 282 -13.42 9.25 6.17
N GLN A 283 -13.02 10.50 6.41
CA GLN A 283 -13.48 11.29 7.56
C GLN A 283 -14.98 11.60 7.47
N SER A 284 -15.56 11.59 6.27
CA SER A 284 -16.99 11.75 6.04
C SER A 284 -17.85 10.66 6.72
N TYR A 285 -17.26 9.52 7.08
CA TYR A 285 -18.00 8.44 7.75
C TYR A 285 -18.24 8.69 9.24
N GLY A 286 -17.59 9.71 9.84
CA GLY A 286 -17.73 10.07 11.25
C GLY A 286 -17.46 8.88 12.17
N ASP A 287 -18.31 8.70 13.18
CA ASP A 287 -18.15 7.64 14.19
C ASP A 287 -18.18 6.22 13.60
N ARG A 288 -18.68 6.04 12.37
CA ARG A 288 -18.69 4.74 11.67
C ARG A 288 -17.33 4.33 11.11
N ARG A 289 -16.29 5.17 11.24
CA ARG A 289 -14.93 4.84 10.79
C ARG A 289 -14.39 3.58 11.47
N ALA A 290 -14.61 3.46 12.78
CA ALA A 290 -14.17 2.30 13.55
C ALA A 290 -14.90 1.00 13.12
N GLU A 291 -16.21 1.08 12.88
CA GLU A 291 -16.99 -0.05 12.35
C GLU A 291 -16.47 -0.50 10.98
N TRP A 292 -16.26 0.45 10.07
CA TRP A 292 -15.77 0.17 8.72
C TRP A 292 -14.42 -0.54 8.74
N LEU A 293 -13.48 -0.11 9.59
CA LEU A 293 -12.16 -0.74 9.74
C LEU A 293 -12.26 -2.19 10.23
N ARG A 294 -13.17 -2.48 11.16
CA ARG A 294 -13.40 -3.86 11.64
C ARG A 294 -14.00 -4.74 10.55
N LYS A 295 -14.96 -4.23 9.77
CA LYS A 295 -15.53 -4.94 8.62
C LYS A 295 -14.52 -5.14 7.48
N ALA A 296 -13.65 -4.16 7.25
CA ALA A 296 -12.53 -4.29 6.32
C ALA A 296 -11.58 -5.42 6.75
N ALA A 297 -11.23 -5.50 8.04
CA ALA A 297 -10.41 -6.58 8.58
C ALA A 297 -11.04 -7.96 8.32
N GLN A 298 -12.34 -8.13 8.53
CA GLN A 298 -13.06 -9.37 8.24
C GLN A 298 -13.03 -9.73 6.75
N THR A 299 -13.30 -8.74 5.89
CA THR A 299 -13.28 -8.91 4.42
C THR A 299 -11.91 -9.36 3.92
N LEU A 300 -10.83 -8.83 4.49
CA LEU A 300 -9.46 -9.02 4.03
C LEU A 300 -8.76 -10.26 4.59
N GLN A 301 -9.46 -11.09 5.38
CA GLN A 301 -8.98 -12.42 5.79
C GLN A 301 -9.20 -13.50 4.70
N ALA A 302 -9.55 -13.10 3.48
CA ALA A 302 -9.62 -14.02 2.34
C ALA A 302 -8.23 -14.63 2.06
N PRO A 303 -8.08 -15.97 1.92
CA PRO A 303 -6.77 -16.64 1.83
C PRO A 303 -5.83 -16.16 0.72
N GLN A 304 -6.39 -15.58 -0.35
CA GLN A 304 -5.61 -15.03 -1.47
C GLN A 304 -5.03 -13.64 -1.15
N VAL A 305 -5.60 -12.91 -0.18
CA VAL A 305 -5.08 -11.64 0.33
C VAL A 305 -3.85 -11.92 1.19
N LYS A 306 -2.72 -11.38 0.75
CA LYS A 306 -1.38 -11.63 1.31
C LYS A 306 -0.64 -10.34 1.71
N ALA A 307 -1.21 -9.18 1.39
CA ALA A 307 -0.73 -7.89 1.87
C ALA A 307 -1.88 -6.86 1.89
N VAL A 308 -1.87 -5.98 2.90
CA VAL A 308 -2.78 -4.85 3.05
C VAL A 308 -1.97 -3.64 3.45
N VAL A 309 -2.19 -2.49 2.80
CA VAL A 309 -1.44 -1.25 3.04
C VAL A 309 -2.41 -0.10 3.22
N TYR A 310 -2.53 0.38 4.47
CA TYR A 310 -3.41 1.49 4.83
C TYR A 310 -2.87 2.83 4.32
N PHE A 311 -3.73 3.70 3.79
CA PHE A 311 -3.35 5.03 3.34
C PHE A 311 -3.66 6.07 4.44
N ASP A 312 -2.70 6.34 5.32
CA ASP A 312 -2.84 7.33 6.41
C ASP A 312 -2.46 8.73 5.91
N SER A 313 -3.24 9.28 4.98
CA SER A 313 -3.00 10.63 4.47
C SER A 313 -4.29 11.34 4.07
N ASP A 314 -4.24 12.66 4.21
CA ASP A 314 -5.30 13.58 3.79
C ASP A 314 -4.93 14.30 2.48
N GLU A 315 -3.80 13.96 1.85
CA GLU A 315 -3.25 14.61 0.66
C GLU A 315 -4.15 14.51 -0.59
N GLN A 316 -5.13 13.60 -0.58
CA GLN A 316 -6.07 13.44 -1.68
C GLN A 316 -7.28 14.38 -1.57
N ALA A 317 -7.44 15.11 -0.46
CA ALA A 317 -8.48 16.11 -0.32
C ALA A 317 -8.17 17.32 -1.21
N GLU A 318 -9.10 17.66 -2.11
CA GLU A 318 -8.94 18.80 -3.02
C GLU A 318 -9.01 20.14 -2.27
N GLU A 319 -9.76 20.18 -1.17
CA GLU A 319 -9.95 21.36 -0.33
C GLU A 319 -10.14 20.97 1.15
N PRO A 320 -9.94 21.92 2.10
CA PRO A 320 -10.00 21.61 3.54
C PRO A 320 -11.33 20.98 4.01
N ARG A 321 -12.42 21.23 3.29
CA ARG A 321 -13.77 20.71 3.61
C ARG A 321 -14.05 19.32 3.00
N ASP A 322 -13.22 18.83 2.08
CA ASP A 322 -13.44 17.53 1.43
C ASP A 322 -13.08 16.36 2.35
N LYS A 323 -14.01 15.98 3.23
CA LYS A 323 -13.82 14.89 4.18
C LYS A 323 -13.87 13.50 3.53
N ARG A 324 -14.23 13.38 2.24
CA ARG A 324 -14.35 12.10 1.53
C ARG A 324 -12.99 11.51 1.12
N ARG A 325 -11.98 12.37 1.04
CA ARG A 325 -10.60 12.03 0.62
C ARG A 325 -9.57 12.24 1.74
N LYS A 326 -10.05 12.37 2.97
CA LYS A 326 -9.26 12.43 4.19
C LYS A 326 -9.28 11.08 4.89
N TYR A 327 -8.14 10.42 4.94
CA TYR A 327 -8.02 9.04 5.38
C TYR A 327 -7.15 8.88 6.62
N SER A 328 -6.43 9.91 7.05
CA SER A 328 -5.61 9.79 8.26
C SER A 328 -6.49 9.46 9.48
N VAL A 329 -6.05 8.49 10.27
CA VAL A 329 -6.64 8.14 11.57
C VAL A 329 -5.92 8.80 12.74
N THR A 330 -4.84 9.54 12.46
CA THR A 330 -4.11 10.29 13.48
C THR A 330 -5.03 11.33 14.13
N GLY A 331 -5.15 11.27 15.46
CA GLY A 331 -6.05 12.14 16.25
C GLY A 331 -7.49 11.61 16.39
N ASP A 332 -7.88 10.57 15.64
CA ASP A 332 -9.16 9.88 15.79
C ASP A 332 -8.95 8.62 16.64
N LYS A 333 -9.20 8.73 17.96
CA LYS A 333 -8.94 7.64 18.91
C LYS A 333 -9.73 6.36 18.59
N GLN A 334 -10.97 6.49 18.12
CA GLN A 334 -11.81 5.33 17.83
C GLN A 334 -11.35 4.62 16.55
N ALA A 335 -11.04 5.38 15.49
CA ALA A 335 -10.51 4.80 14.26
C ALA A 335 -9.09 4.22 14.46
N MET A 336 -8.22 4.89 15.21
CA MET A 336 -6.89 4.37 15.54
C MET A 336 -6.96 3.06 16.33
N SER A 337 -7.85 2.97 17.33
CA SER A 337 -8.08 1.72 18.07
C SER A 337 -8.56 0.60 17.16
N ALA A 338 -9.51 0.87 16.26
CA ALA A 338 -10.00 -0.13 15.31
C ALA A 338 -8.93 -0.54 14.27
N LEU A 339 -8.10 0.40 13.81
CA LEU A 339 -6.99 0.11 12.91
C LEU A 339 -5.92 -0.75 13.61
N ARG A 340 -5.67 -0.50 14.90
CA ARG A 340 -4.81 -1.36 15.72
C ARG A 340 -5.38 -2.77 15.86
N GLU A 341 -6.68 -2.92 16.15
CA GLU A 341 -7.34 -4.25 16.19
C GLU A 341 -7.16 -5.00 14.86
N PHE A 342 -7.35 -4.29 13.75
CA PHE A 342 -7.10 -4.80 12.42
C PHE A 342 -5.63 -5.23 12.24
N ALA A 343 -4.68 -4.33 12.46
CA ALA A 343 -3.26 -4.59 12.25
C ALA A 343 -2.69 -5.67 13.19
N THR A 344 -3.25 -5.85 14.39
CA THR A 344 -2.73 -6.81 15.38
C THR A 344 -3.46 -8.15 15.38
N THR A 345 -4.54 -8.28 14.60
CA THR A 345 -5.18 -9.58 14.38
C THR A 345 -4.16 -10.59 13.82
N PRO A 346 -4.10 -11.84 14.30
CA PRO A 346 -3.06 -12.81 13.91
C PRO A 346 -2.90 -12.99 12.40
N TYR A 347 -4.01 -12.93 11.64
CA TYR A 347 -3.97 -13.00 10.18
C TYR A 347 -3.11 -11.88 9.56
N PHE A 348 -3.10 -10.67 10.13
CA PHE A 348 -2.35 -9.54 9.61
C PHE A 348 -0.97 -9.34 10.27
N ASN A 349 -0.54 -10.27 11.13
CA ASN A 349 0.79 -10.28 11.75
C ASN A 349 1.55 -11.60 11.46
N PRO A 350 1.78 -11.94 10.18
CA PRO A 350 2.32 -13.23 9.77
C PRO A 350 3.78 -13.45 10.19
N ARG A 351 4.47 -12.36 10.57
CA ARG A 351 5.86 -12.38 11.05
C ARG A 351 5.98 -12.42 12.56
N ASN A 352 4.87 -12.52 13.29
CA ASN A 352 4.82 -12.45 14.75
C ASN A 352 5.60 -11.26 15.29
N LEU A 353 5.43 -10.08 14.66
CA LEU A 353 6.04 -8.86 15.16
C LEU A 353 5.48 -8.55 16.56
N PRO A 354 6.32 -8.06 17.50
CA PRO A 354 5.86 -7.71 18.84
C PRO A 354 4.70 -6.69 18.79
N VAL A 355 3.71 -6.93 19.64
CA VAL A 355 2.57 -6.02 19.85
C VAL A 355 2.71 -5.41 21.24
N THR A 356 2.73 -4.09 21.32
CA THR A 356 2.79 -3.32 22.58
C THR A 356 1.49 -2.58 22.78
N SER A 357 1.21 -2.06 23.98
CA SER A 357 0.17 -1.04 24.17
C SER A 357 0.44 0.14 23.24
N GLY A 358 -0.60 0.65 22.60
CA GLY A 358 -0.53 1.83 21.74
C GLY A 358 -0.57 3.07 22.62
N GLU A 359 0.06 4.15 22.17
CA GLU A 359 0.06 5.45 22.85
C GLU A 359 -1.24 6.25 22.67
#